data_AF-A0A383BXE0-F1
#
_entry.id   AF-A0A383BXE0-F1
#
_cell.length_a   1.000
_cell.length_b   1.000
_cell.length_c   1.000
_cell.angle_alpha   90.00
_cell.angle_beta   90.00
_cell.angle_gamma   90.00
#
_symmetry.space_group_name_H-M   'P 1'
#
loop_
_entity.id
_entity.type
_entity.pdbx_description
1 polymer ?
#
loop_
_entity_poly.entity_id
_entity_poly.type
_entity_poly.pdbx_seq_one_letter_code
_entity_poly.pdbx_strand_id
1 'polypeptide(L)'
;VATLEISNMLYALTADAVHRALTLAEAHLPPSVVTIILVLNEDNIRPATIVYRRQNRGQTRISANNARRIDILPSRVLNSPTNTTIYRWPEVAIGVALKGRVQFFDPEVPLRHQLAAVVSVGAKIGEGWNLWGSYFHDITNDFSTNRPPASSLPHVRSEINQYLVHGATGLDALYLERRGTFRENWHYRAYAGVLEEMYSGAGGEIIFQPFQSRFAFGASLNAVRRRDYDRGWGLLDWKVVTG
;
A
#
# COMPACT_ATOMS: atom_id res chain seq x y z
N VAL A 1 6.66 -11.38 31.12
CA VAL A 1 6.23 -11.44 29.70
C VAL A 1 6.75 -10.20 29.00
N ALA A 2 7.17 -10.28 27.75
CA ALA A 2 7.51 -9.12 26.93
C ALA A 2 6.67 -9.13 25.66
N THR A 3 6.22 -7.96 25.21
CA THR A 3 5.51 -7.82 23.93
C THR A 3 6.36 -6.96 23.00
N LEU A 4 6.57 -7.46 21.78
CA LEU A 4 7.37 -6.82 20.75
C LEU A 4 6.51 -6.70 19.50
N GLU A 5 6.64 -5.59 18.76
CA GLU A 5 6.09 -5.44 17.42
C GLU A 5 7.24 -5.43 16.42
N ILE A 6 7.13 -6.18 15.34
CA ILE A 6 8.13 -6.21 14.29
C ILE A 6 7.52 -5.97 12.92
N SER A 7 8.26 -5.28 12.07
CA SER A 7 7.98 -5.18 10.65
C SER A 7 9.06 -5.86 9.84
N ASN A 8 8.63 -6.67 8.87
CA ASN A 8 9.55 -7.33 7.95
C ASN A 8 9.78 -6.44 6.72
N MET A 9 10.98 -5.84 6.61
CA MET A 9 11.39 -5.00 5.49
C MET A 9 12.51 -5.62 4.64
N LEU A 10 13.06 -6.75 5.07
CA LEU A 10 14.31 -7.31 4.51
C LEU A 10 14.18 -8.77 4.08
N TYR A 11 13.41 -9.57 4.80
CA TYR A 11 13.35 -11.01 4.56
C TYR A 11 12.22 -11.33 3.58
N ALA A 12 12.46 -12.27 2.66
CA ALA A 12 11.44 -12.73 1.72
C ALA A 12 10.29 -13.47 2.44
N LEU A 13 10.59 -14.19 3.52
CA LEU A 13 9.62 -14.92 4.33
C LEU A 13 9.48 -14.26 5.71
N THR A 14 8.24 -14.00 6.12
CA THR A 14 7.95 -13.48 7.47
C THR A 14 8.44 -14.43 8.56
N ALA A 15 8.46 -15.75 8.29
CA ALA A 15 9.01 -16.74 9.22
C ALA A 15 10.50 -16.51 9.56
N ASP A 16 11.32 -16.08 8.60
CA ASP A 16 12.75 -15.80 8.82
C ASP A 16 12.94 -14.54 9.67
N ALA A 17 12.14 -13.50 9.41
CA ALA A 17 12.12 -12.28 10.22
C ALA A 17 11.72 -12.60 11.67
N VAL A 18 10.71 -13.45 11.86
CA VAL A 18 10.28 -13.95 13.17
C VAL A 18 11.39 -14.74 13.86
N HIS A 19 12.02 -15.69 13.16
CA HIS A 19 13.12 -16.48 13.72
C HIS A 19 14.26 -15.58 14.19
N ARG A 20 14.64 -14.58 13.38
CA ARG A 20 15.67 -13.60 13.75
C ARG A 20 15.26 -12.79 14.98
N ALA A 21 14.03 -12.27 15.01
CA ALA A 21 13.53 -11.46 16.12
C ALA A 21 13.51 -12.26 17.43
N LEU A 22 13.01 -13.50 17.40
CA LEU A 22 12.98 -14.38 18.56
C LEU A 22 14.39 -14.77 19.02
N THR A 23 15.32 -15.01 18.09
CA THR A 23 16.72 -15.35 18.42
C THR A 23 17.41 -14.20 19.14
N LEU A 24 17.24 -12.96 18.67
CA LEU A 24 17.76 -11.77 19.34
C LEU A 24 17.09 -11.57 20.71
N ALA A 25 15.77 -11.77 20.79
CA ALA A 25 15.05 -11.64 22.04
C ALA A 25 15.47 -12.69 23.08
N GLU A 26 15.77 -13.92 22.67
CA GLU A 26 16.33 -14.95 23.56
C GLU A 26 17.70 -14.53 24.13
N ALA A 27 18.55 -13.90 23.32
CA ALA A 27 19.89 -13.47 23.72
C ALA A 27 19.88 -12.22 24.61
N HIS A 28 18.95 -11.28 24.38
CA HIS A 28 19.01 -9.95 24.99
C HIS A 28 17.93 -9.67 26.06
N LEU A 29 16.82 -10.42 26.09
CA LEU A 29 15.80 -10.17 27.12
C LEU A 29 16.20 -10.76 28.48
N PRO A 30 15.90 -10.06 29.60
CA PRO A 30 16.21 -10.52 30.94
C PRO A 30 15.68 -11.93 31.22
N PRO A 31 16.35 -12.75 32.05
CA PRO A 31 15.90 -14.10 32.40
C PRO A 31 14.50 -14.16 33.05
N SER A 32 14.03 -13.05 33.64
CA SER A 32 12.68 -12.92 34.21
C SER A 32 11.56 -12.96 33.16
N VAL A 33 11.88 -12.70 31.89
CA VAL A 33 10.92 -12.83 30.79
C VAL A 33 10.86 -14.28 30.35
N VAL A 34 9.72 -14.95 30.53
CA VAL A 34 9.51 -16.35 30.11
C VAL A 34 8.72 -16.48 28.80
N THR A 35 7.85 -15.51 28.51
CA THR A 35 7.00 -15.50 27.31
C THR A 35 7.24 -14.22 26.53
N ILE A 36 7.37 -14.37 25.22
CA ILE A 36 7.46 -13.30 24.24
C ILE A 36 6.18 -13.31 23.41
N ILE A 37 5.52 -12.16 23.32
CA ILE A 37 4.38 -11.94 22.43
C ILE A 37 4.88 -11.06 21.29
N LEU A 38 4.95 -11.60 20.09
CA LEU A 38 5.48 -10.94 18.91
C LEU A 38 4.33 -10.58 17.97
N VAL A 39 3.96 -9.31 17.92
CA VAL A 39 2.95 -8.79 17.00
C VAL A 39 3.62 -8.55 15.65
N LEU A 40 3.08 -9.17 14.60
CA LEU A 40 3.53 -8.91 13.24
C LEU A 40 2.90 -7.62 12.74
N ASN A 41 3.70 -6.74 12.16
CA ASN A 41 3.26 -5.51 11.49
C ASN A 41 3.76 -5.53 10.05
N GLU A 42 2.87 -5.86 9.12
CA GLU A 42 3.10 -5.79 7.68
C GLU A 42 2.46 -4.49 7.16
N ASP A 43 3.29 -3.46 6.98
CA ASP A 43 2.86 -2.15 6.46
C ASP A 43 1.68 -1.52 7.23
N ASN A 44 1.80 -1.50 8.56
CA ASN A 44 0.81 -1.08 9.55
C ASN A 44 -0.44 -1.95 9.69
N ILE A 45 -0.54 -3.01 8.89
CA ILE A 45 -1.53 -4.08 9.08
C ILE A 45 -0.92 -5.11 10.03
N ARG A 46 -1.70 -5.51 11.04
CA ARG A 46 -1.29 -6.52 12.03
C ARG A 46 -2.06 -7.81 11.77
N PRO A 47 -1.56 -8.75 10.96
CA PRO A 47 -2.34 -9.92 10.56
C PRO A 47 -2.41 -11.00 11.66
N ALA A 48 -1.36 -11.14 12.47
CA ALA A 48 -1.27 -12.19 13.48
C ALA A 48 -0.32 -11.82 14.61
N THR A 49 -0.46 -12.55 15.71
CA THR A 49 0.42 -12.46 16.88
C THR A 49 1.06 -13.83 17.14
N ILE A 50 2.36 -13.86 17.40
CA ILE A 50 3.10 -15.08 17.71
C ILE A 50 3.45 -15.07 19.18
N VAL A 51 2.98 -16.07 19.93
CA VAL A 51 3.34 -16.27 21.33
C VAL A 51 4.41 -17.34 21.41
N TYR A 52 5.58 -16.96 21.93
CA TYR A 52 6.74 -17.84 22.06
C TYR A 52 7.13 -18.03 23.53
N ARG A 53 7.21 -19.29 23.97
CA ARG A 53 7.69 -19.67 25.31
C ARG A 53 9.20 -19.94 25.28
N ARG A 54 9.98 -19.06 25.93
CA ARG A 54 11.45 -19.08 25.92
C ARG A 54 12.03 -20.38 26.47
N GLN A 55 13.20 -20.75 25.96
CA GLN A 55 13.87 -22.00 26.31
C GLN A 55 14.63 -21.92 27.64
N ASN A 56 14.92 -20.71 28.14
CA ASN A 56 15.50 -20.41 29.47
C ASN A 56 16.71 -21.29 29.85
N ARG A 57 17.65 -21.50 28.92
CA ARG A 57 18.86 -22.33 29.12
C ARG A 57 20.17 -21.75 28.56
N GLY A 58 20.24 -20.45 28.28
CA GLY A 58 21.44 -19.84 27.67
C GLY A 58 21.76 -20.35 26.24
N GLN A 59 20.82 -21.08 25.61
CA GLN A 59 20.95 -21.53 24.23
C GLN A 59 20.54 -20.39 23.30
N THR A 60 21.46 -20.00 22.42
CA THR A 60 21.28 -18.90 21.46
C THR A 60 20.66 -19.35 20.14
N ARG A 61 20.28 -20.64 20.00
CA ARG A 61 19.71 -21.22 18.78
C ARG A 61 18.30 -21.74 19.04
N ILE A 62 17.34 -21.23 18.28
CA ILE A 62 15.96 -21.73 18.28
C ILE A 62 15.91 -22.97 17.38
N SER A 63 15.80 -24.16 17.96
CA SER A 63 15.58 -25.40 17.19
C SER A 63 14.15 -25.46 16.63
N ALA A 64 14.03 -25.70 15.32
CA ALA A 64 12.76 -25.83 14.59
C ALA A 64 11.86 -26.97 15.13
N ASN A 65 12.43 -27.94 15.85
CA ASN A 65 11.70 -29.09 16.38
C ASN A 65 10.82 -28.79 17.62
N ASN A 66 10.76 -27.52 18.07
CA ASN A 66 9.99 -27.12 19.25
C ASN A 66 8.68 -26.39 18.92
N ALA A 67 7.90 -26.88 17.95
CA ALA A 67 6.60 -26.31 17.57
C ALA A 67 5.65 -26.07 18.76
N ARG A 68 5.73 -26.90 19.82
CA ARG A 68 4.93 -26.78 21.06
C ARG A 68 5.18 -25.49 21.86
N ARG A 69 6.18 -24.69 21.48
CA ARG A 69 6.51 -23.42 22.14
C ARG A 69 5.94 -22.20 21.44
N ILE A 70 5.37 -22.38 20.25
CA ILE A 70 4.86 -21.31 19.40
C ILE A 70 3.35 -21.49 19.26
N ASP A 71 2.59 -20.51 19.73
CA ASP A 71 1.16 -20.39 19.46
C ASP A 71 0.96 -19.19 18.52
N ILE A 72 0.23 -19.38 17.43
CA ILE A 72 -0.18 -18.28 16.56
C ILE A 72 -1.59 -17.88 16.98
N LEU A 73 -1.76 -16.61 17.30
CA LEU A 73 -3.00 -16.00 17.76
C LEU A 73 -3.47 -14.93 16.77
N PRO A 74 -4.74 -14.51 16.88
CA PRO A 74 -5.29 -13.41 16.11
C PRO A 74 -4.48 -12.11 16.20
N SER A 75 -4.84 -11.18 15.32
CA SER A 75 -4.32 -9.82 15.32
C SER A 75 -4.46 -9.15 16.69
N ARG A 76 -3.42 -8.43 17.10
CA ARG A 76 -3.40 -7.63 18.34
C ARG A 76 -2.83 -6.25 18.05
N VAL A 77 -3.40 -5.22 18.70
CA VAL A 77 -2.88 -3.85 18.65
C VAL A 77 -2.17 -3.51 19.96
N LEU A 78 -1.01 -2.85 19.86
CA LEU A 78 -0.21 -2.37 21.00
C LEU A 78 -0.53 -0.90 21.25
N ASN A 79 -1.43 -0.62 22.21
CA ASN A 79 -1.94 0.73 22.45
C ASN A 79 -1.01 1.60 23.33
N SER A 80 -0.05 1.00 24.05
CA SER A 80 0.84 1.73 24.98
C SER A 80 2.20 1.05 25.07
N PRO A 81 3.04 1.16 24.03
CA PRO A 81 4.39 0.61 24.07
C PRO A 81 5.24 1.37 25.10
N THR A 82 5.96 0.65 25.95
CA THR A 82 6.93 1.24 26.89
C THR A 82 8.10 1.90 26.17
N ASN A 83 8.49 1.35 25.03
CA ASN A 83 9.53 1.88 24.16
C ASN A 83 9.06 1.78 22.72
N THR A 84 9.30 2.82 21.95
CA THR A 84 9.13 2.82 20.50
C THR A 84 10.49 2.97 19.85
N THR A 85 10.73 2.16 18.83
CA THR A 85 11.90 2.39 17.99
C THR A 85 11.53 3.53 17.06
N ILE A 86 12.22 4.67 17.15
CA ILE A 86 12.08 5.74 16.16
C ILE A 86 12.78 5.22 14.90
N TYR A 87 12.04 4.51 14.06
CA TYR A 87 12.55 4.07 12.77
C TYR A 87 12.76 5.30 11.88
N ARG A 88 13.67 5.21 10.91
CA ARG A 88 14.07 6.28 9.98
C ARG A 88 12.89 6.79 9.15
N TRP A 89 12.02 7.60 9.75
CA TRP A 89 10.92 8.26 9.07
C TRP A 89 11.28 9.72 8.78
N PRO A 90 10.92 10.24 7.59
CA PRO A 90 10.23 9.51 6.51
C PRO A 90 11.17 8.53 5.79
N GLU A 91 10.68 7.31 5.49
CA GLU A 91 11.37 6.38 4.59
C GLU A 91 10.93 6.71 3.16
N VAL A 92 11.82 7.30 2.37
CA VAL A 92 11.50 7.78 1.01
C VAL A 92 12.18 6.90 -0.03
N ALA A 93 11.36 6.36 -0.94
CA ALA A 93 11.80 5.67 -2.14
C ALA A 93 11.46 6.52 -3.37
N ILE A 94 12.44 6.72 -4.24
CA ILE A 94 12.27 7.43 -5.52
C ILE A 94 12.60 6.43 -6.63
N GLY A 95 11.74 6.37 -7.64
CA GLY A 95 11.90 5.51 -8.81
C GLY A 95 11.82 6.33 -10.10
N VAL A 96 12.54 5.86 -11.13
CA VAL A 96 12.43 6.37 -12.49
C VAL A 96 12.21 5.18 -13.41
N ALA A 97 11.20 5.26 -14.27
CA ALA A 97 10.84 4.19 -15.20
C ALA A 97 10.50 4.75 -16.58
N LEU A 98 10.62 3.93 -17.62
CA LEU A 98 10.06 4.21 -18.94
C LEU A 98 8.72 3.50 -19.07
N LYS A 99 7.70 4.22 -19.54
CA LYS A 99 6.34 3.69 -19.76
C LYS A 99 5.97 3.85 -21.23
N GLY A 100 5.65 2.72 -21.87
CA GLY A 100 5.11 2.67 -23.23
C GLY A 100 3.60 2.39 -23.22
N ARG A 101 2.85 3.09 -24.06
CA ARG A 101 1.46 2.76 -24.41
C ARG A 101 1.37 2.54 -25.91
N VAL A 102 0.53 1.61 -26.32
CA VAL A 102 0.21 1.36 -27.73
C VAL A 102 -1.29 1.18 -27.88
N GLN A 103 -1.86 1.72 -28.96
CA GLN A 103 -3.24 1.45 -29.36
C GLN A 103 -3.22 0.91 -30.79
N PHE A 104 -3.89 -0.22 -30.99
CA PHE A 104 -4.03 -0.85 -32.29
C PHE A 104 -5.43 -0.58 -32.86
N PHE A 105 -5.57 -0.76 -34.16
CA PHE A 105 -6.85 -0.78 -34.87
C PHE A 105 -7.62 0.55 -34.79
N ASP A 106 -6.91 1.67 -34.72
CA ASP A 106 -7.52 2.95 -35.06
C ASP A 106 -7.71 3.02 -36.59
N PRO A 107 -8.93 3.30 -37.10
CA PRO A 107 -9.24 3.30 -38.53
C PRO A 107 -8.39 4.27 -39.38
N GLU A 108 -7.91 5.37 -38.80
CA GLU A 108 -7.10 6.36 -39.52
C GLU A 108 -5.60 6.09 -39.35
N VAL A 109 -5.19 5.71 -38.14
CA VAL A 109 -3.80 5.41 -37.78
C VAL A 109 -3.75 4.03 -37.13
N PRO A 110 -3.46 2.94 -37.87
CA PRO A 110 -3.59 1.57 -37.37
C PRO A 110 -2.78 1.22 -36.11
N LEU A 111 -1.73 2.00 -35.82
CA LEU A 111 -0.91 1.91 -34.62
C LEU A 111 -0.61 3.31 -34.11
N ARG A 112 -0.99 3.57 -32.85
CA ARG A 112 -0.55 4.73 -32.08
C ARG A 112 0.37 4.30 -30.95
N HIS A 113 1.30 5.17 -30.56
CA HIS A 113 2.21 4.97 -29.45
C HIS A 113 2.34 6.21 -28.56
N GLN A 114 2.70 5.94 -27.31
CA GLN A 114 3.22 6.93 -26.39
C GLN A 114 4.39 6.31 -25.64
N LEU A 115 5.48 7.05 -25.52
CA LEU A 115 6.61 6.71 -24.66
C LEU A 115 6.85 7.87 -23.71
N ALA A 116 7.08 7.56 -22.44
CA ALA A 116 7.26 8.55 -21.40
C ALA A 116 8.26 8.09 -20.34
N ALA A 117 8.88 9.05 -19.68
CA ALA A 117 9.58 8.85 -18.42
C ALA A 117 8.62 9.11 -17.26
N VAL A 118 8.61 8.23 -16.26
CA VAL A 118 7.80 8.35 -15.06
C VAL A 118 8.72 8.44 -13.87
N VAL A 119 8.57 9.52 -13.09
CA VAL A 119 9.23 9.68 -11.80
C VAL A 119 8.20 9.36 -10.72
N SER A 120 8.52 8.45 -9.81
CA SER A 120 7.63 8.03 -8.73
C SER A 120 8.29 8.27 -7.38
N VAL A 121 7.49 8.66 -6.40
CA VAL A 121 7.89 8.80 -5.00
C VAL A 121 6.92 8.03 -4.11
N GLY A 122 7.47 7.24 -3.19
CA GLY A 122 6.73 6.61 -2.11
C GLY A 122 7.41 6.99 -0.80
N ALA A 123 6.66 7.57 0.14
CA ALA A 123 7.19 7.96 1.44
C ALA A 123 6.35 7.37 2.58
N LYS A 124 6.96 6.56 3.44
CA LYS A 124 6.35 6.11 4.70
C LYS A 124 6.60 7.16 5.76
N ILE A 125 5.55 7.88 6.15
CA ILE A 125 5.63 9.02 7.08
C ILE A 125 5.59 8.52 8.54
N GLY A 126 4.89 7.42 8.80
CA GLY A 126 4.77 6.81 10.12
C GLY A 126 3.32 6.53 10.52
N GLU A 127 3.09 5.66 11.50
CA GLU A 127 1.76 5.39 12.09
C GLU A 127 0.64 5.05 11.07
N GLY A 128 0.99 4.35 10.00
CA GLY A 128 0.08 3.99 8.92
C GLY A 128 0.00 4.97 7.78
N TRP A 129 0.59 6.17 7.90
CA TRP A 129 0.59 7.20 6.87
C TRP A 129 1.64 6.96 5.79
N ASN A 130 1.20 6.99 4.54
CA ASN A 130 2.00 6.83 3.34
C ASN A 130 1.65 7.93 2.33
N LEU A 131 2.64 8.55 1.73
CA LEU A 131 2.48 9.47 0.60
C LEU A 131 2.96 8.78 -0.67
N TRP A 132 2.11 8.80 -1.70
CA TRP A 132 2.43 8.30 -3.02
C TRP A 132 2.35 9.43 -4.02
N GLY A 133 3.31 9.52 -4.94
CA GLY A 133 3.30 10.46 -6.03
C GLY A 133 3.90 9.88 -7.30
N SER A 134 3.36 10.26 -8.46
CA SER A 134 3.93 9.98 -9.77
C SER A 134 3.78 11.19 -10.69
N TYR A 135 4.87 11.52 -11.38
CA TYR A 135 4.91 12.54 -12.40
C TYR A 135 5.27 11.88 -13.73
N PHE A 136 4.48 12.17 -14.75
CA PHE A 136 4.59 11.57 -16.07
C PHE A 136 5.12 12.62 -17.05
N HIS A 137 6.24 12.32 -17.71
CA HIS A 137 6.89 13.19 -18.69
C HIS A 137 6.92 12.53 -20.05
N ASP A 138 6.17 13.10 -20.99
CA ASP A 138 6.05 12.62 -22.36
C ASP A 138 7.38 12.75 -23.11
N ILE A 139 7.75 11.73 -23.87
CA ILE A 139 8.93 11.74 -24.75
C ILE A 139 8.49 11.74 -26.22
N THR A 140 7.57 10.84 -26.58
CA THR A 140 6.97 10.80 -27.92
C THR A 140 5.54 10.29 -27.82
N ASN A 141 4.65 10.89 -28.61
CA ASN A 141 3.21 10.65 -28.53
C ASN A 141 2.54 11.04 -29.85
N ASP A 142 1.76 10.13 -30.41
CA ASP A 142 0.98 10.35 -31.64
C ASP A 142 -0.53 10.19 -31.43
N PHE A 143 -0.99 10.22 -30.17
CA PHE A 143 -2.42 10.25 -29.85
C PHE A 143 -3.07 11.56 -30.30
N SER A 144 -4.37 11.51 -30.60
CA SER A 144 -5.15 12.67 -31.05
C SER A 144 -6.56 12.68 -30.49
N THR A 145 -7.15 13.86 -30.33
CA THR A 145 -8.53 14.08 -29.85
C THR A 145 -9.56 14.28 -30.97
N ASN A 146 -9.14 14.16 -32.24
CA ASN A 146 -9.97 14.44 -33.42
C ASN A 146 -11.20 13.52 -33.58
N ARG A 147 -11.25 12.40 -32.85
CA ARG A 147 -12.39 11.50 -32.85
C ARG A 147 -13.40 11.93 -31.77
N PRO A 148 -14.60 12.39 -32.14
CA PRO A 148 -15.63 12.71 -31.16
C PRO A 148 -16.06 11.44 -30.41
N PRO A 149 -16.49 11.58 -29.14
CA PRO A 149 -16.95 10.44 -28.37
C PRO A 149 -18.16 9.78 -29.04
N ALA A 150 -18.17 8.45 -29.15
CA ALA A 150 -19.22 7.70 -29.83
C ALA A 150 -20.51 7.53 -29.00
N SER A 151 -20.63 8.16 -27.84
CA SER A 151 -21.75 7.97 -26.92
C SER A 151 -22.26 9.28 -26.33
N SER A 152 -23.57 9.33 -26.06
CA SER A 152 -24.21 10.38 -25.27
C SER A 152 -24.21 10.08 -23.77
N LEU A 153 -23.73 8.91 -23.35
CA LEU A 153 -23.62 8.54 -21.95
C LEU A 153 -22.46 9.28 -21.26
N PRO A 154 -22.52 9.48 -19.94
CA PRO A 154 -21.41 10.06 -19.19
C PRO A 154 -20.12 9.26 -19.41
N HIS A 155 -19.14 9.87 -20.08
CA HIS A 155 -17.88 9.22 -20.41
C HIS A 155 -17.05 8.98 -19.17
N VAL A 156 -17.01 7.77 -18.62
CA VAL A 156 -16.19 7.50 -17.43
C VAL A 156 -14.72 7.43 -17.84
N ARG A 157 -14.33 6.49 -18.71
CA ARG A 157 -12.94 6.37 -19.19
C ARG A 157 -12.76 6.62 -20.69
N SER A 158 -13.83 6.99 -21.40
CA SER A 158 -13.80 7.16 -22.86
C SER A 158 -13.07 8.42 -23.34
N GLU A 159 -12.81 9.37 -22.44
CA GLU A 159 -12.10 10.62 -22.71
C GLU A 159 -10.59 10.52 -22.50
N ILE A 160 -10.05 9.31 -22.35
CA ILE A 160 -8.62 9.10 -22.08
C ILE A 160 -7.72 9.85 -23.08
N ASN A 161 -8.11 9.91 -24.36
CA ASN A 161 -7.36 10.63 -25.39
C ASN A 161 -7.19 12.13 -25.09
N GLN A 162 -8.15 12.76 -24.40
CA GLN A 162 -8.01 14.15 -23.96
C GLN A 162 -6.83 14.31 -22.99
N TYR A 163 -6.68 13.37 -22.04
CA TYR A 163 -5.55 13.35 -21.10
C TYR A 163 -4.24 12.90 -21.72
N LEU A 164 -4.27 12.11 -22.80
CA LEU A 164 -3.07 11.69 -23.52
C LEU A 164 -2.51 12.83 -24.37
N VAL A 165 -3.37 13.73 -24.86
CA VAL A 165 -2.97 14.84 -25.73
C VAL A 165 -2.73 16.12 -24.94
N HIS A 166 -3.73 16.61 -24.19
CA HIS A 166 -3.64 17.88 -23.47
C HIS A 166 -2.82 17.76 -22.18
N GLY A 167 -2.81 16.57 -21.57
CA GLY A 167 -2.05 16.25 -20.37
C GLY A 167 -0.90 15.28 -20.64
N ALA A 168 -0.32 15.30 -21.85
CA ALA A 168 0.75 14.38 -22.23
C ALA A 168 1.87 14.32 -21.17
N THR A 169 2.21 15.46 -20.59
CA THR A 169 3.07 15.60 -19.41
C THR A 169 2.28 16.18 -18.24
N GLY A 170 2.43 15.63 -17.03
CA GLY A 170 1.77 16.17 -15.85
C GLY A 170 1.78 15.27 -14.63
N LEU A 171 1.01 15.67 -13.61
CA LEU A 171 0.87 14.90 -12.38
C LEU A 171 -0.08 13.72 -12.61
N ASP A 172 0.45 12.53 -12.47
CA ASP A 172 -0.26 11.27 -12.68
C ASP A 172 -0.93 10.80 -11.38
N ALA A 173 -0.24 10.88 -10.25
CA ALA A 173 -0.81 10.64 -8.93
C ALA A 173 -0.12 11.51 -7.87
N LEU A 174 -0.87 11.92 -6.85
CA LEU A 174 -0.37 12.43 -5.58
C LEU A 174 -1.44 12.26 -4.52
N TYR A 175 -1.31 11.25 -3.67
CA TYR A 175 -2.30 11.00 -2.64
C TYR A 175 -1.65 10.57 -1.33
N LEU A 176 -2.33 10.94 -0.25
CA LEU A 176 -2.02 10.50 1.09
C LEU A 176 -2.92 9.31 1.41
N GLU A 177 -2.33 8.30 2.03
CA GLU A 177 -3.01 7.08 2.45
C GLU A 177 -2.73 6.81 3.92
N ARG A 178 -3.73 6.33 4.64
CA ARG A 178 -3.58 5.72 5.96
C ARG A 178 -4.13 4.30 5.95
N ARG A 179 -3.35 3.33 6.40
CA ARG A 179 -3.80 1.94 6.57
C ARG A 179 -3.44 1.38 7.94
N GLY A 180 -4.20 0.40 8.39
CA GLY A 180 -3.78 -0.45 9.49
C GLY A 180 -4.88 -1.31 10.11
N THR A 181 -4.63 -1.76 11.34
CA THR A 181 -5.58 -2.55 12.14
C THR A 181 -6.09 -1.73 13.31
N PHE A 182 -7.41 -1.58 13.46
CA PHE A 182 -8.01 -0.89 14.61
C PHE A 182 -8.60 -1.84 15.65
N ARG A 183 -8.95 -3.08 15.26
CA ARG A 183 -9.43 -4.14 16.15
C ARG A 183 -8.96 -5.49 15.61
N GLU A 184 -8.93 -6.51 16.47
CA GLU A 184 -8.66 -7.89 16.07
C GLU A 184 -9.45 -8.26 14.80
N ASN A 185 -8.75 -8.73 13.77
CA ASN A 185 -9.30 -9.16 12.47
C ASN A 185 -9.94 -8.04 11.64
N TRP A 186 -9.90 -6.78 12.08
CA TRP A 186 -10.45 -5.63 11.37
C TRP A 186 -9.34 -4.69 10.90
N HIS A 187 -9.25 -4.57 9.59
CA HIS A 187 -8.28 -3.76 8.88
C HIS A 187 -8.97 -2.63 8.14
N TYR A 188 -8.26 -1.54 7.94
CA TYR A 188 -8.77 -0.40 7.20
C TYR A 188 -7.70 0.19 6.29
N ARG A 189 -8.19 0.86 5.26
CA ARG A 189 -7.41 1.71 4.36
C ARG A 189 -8.24 2.93 4.06
N ALA A 190 -7.67 4.11 4.16
CA ALA A 190 -8.30 5.37 3.76
C ALA A 190 -7.29 6.17 2.95
N TYR A 191 -7.73 6.87 1.92
CA TYR A 191 -6.84 7.61 1.04
C TYR A 191 -7.54 8.82 0.43
N ALA A 192 -6.76 9.85 0.11
CA ALA A 192 -7.27 11.07 -0.51
C ALA A 192 -6.19 11.81 -1.30
N GLY A 193 -6.59 12.43 -2.41
CA GLY A 193 -5.73 13.27 -3.24
C GLY A 193 -5.98 13.08 -4.73
N VAL A 194 -4.94 13.26 -5.52
CA VAL A 194 -4.88 12.90 -6.93
C VAL A 194 -4.61 11.40 -7.03
N LEU A 195 -5.63 10.63 -7.38
CA LEU A 195 -5.57 9.16 -7.30
C LEU A 195 -4.95 8.55 -8.56
N GLU A 196 -5.25 9.16 -9.71
CA GLU A 196 -4.77 8.76 -11.03
C GLU A 196 -4.88 9.93 -12.03
N GLU A 197 -4.39 9.73 -13.26
CA GLU A 197 -4.36 10.77 -14.30
C GLU A 197 -5.73 11.45 -14.52
N MET A 198 -6.81 10.67 -14.44
CA MET A 198 -8.18 11.13 -14.71
C MET A 198 -8.95 11.57 -13.46
N TYR A 199 -8.58 11.11 -12.25
CA TYR A 199 -9.42 11.27 -11.07
C TYR A 199 -8.68 11.72 -9.83
N SER A 200 -9.30 12.67 -9.13
CA SER A 200 -8.97 13.02 -7.75
C SER A 200 -10.15 12.62 -6.86
N GLY A 201 -9.90 12.36 -5.59
CA GLY A 201 -10.98 11.96 -4.71
C GLY A 201 -10.49 11.49 -3.36
N ALA A 202 -11.39 10.87 -2.63
CA ALA A 202 -11.11 10.20 -1.40
C ALA A 202 -11.91 8.89 -1.32
N GLY A 203 -11.36 7.91 -0.63
CA GLY A 203 -12.00 6.63 -0.47
C GLY A 203 -11.52 5.92 0.77
N GLY A 204 -12.23 4.86 1.12
CA GLY A 204 -11.88 4.01 2.21
C GLY A 204 -12.39 2.59 2.03
N GLU A 205 -11.70 1.68 2.66
CA GLU A 205 -12.02 0.26 2.71
C GLU A 205 -11.87 -0.23 4.14
N ILE A 206 -12.79 -1.11 4.55
CA ILE A 206 -12.69 -1.87 5.78
C ILE A 206 -12.77 -3.35 5.41
N ILE A 207 -11.87 -4.14 5.98
CA ILE A 207 -11.80 -5.58 5.78
C ILE A 207 -11.92 -6.27 7.14
N PHE A 208 -12.81 -7.25 7.20
CA PHE A 208 -12.86 -8.24 8.28
C PHE A 208 -12.31 -9.58 7.79
N GLN A 209 -11.20 -10.03 8.37
CA GLN A 209 -10.58 -11.31 8.07
C GLN A 209 -10.43 -12.14 9.35
N PRO A 210 -11.32 -13.12 9.61
CA PRO A 210 -11.18 -13.98 10.78
C PRO A 210 -9.84 -14.69 10.81
N PHE A 211 -9.29 -14.89 12.01
CA PHE A 211 -8.01 -15.56 12.18
C PHE A 211 -8.00 -16.98 11.59
N GLN A 212 -6.95 -17.31 10.84
CA GLN A 212 -6.79 -18.56 10.09
C GLN A 212 -7.93 -18.88 9.09
N SER A 213 -8.73 -17.88 8.73
CA SER A 213 -9.75 -18.03 7.69
C SER A 213 -9.14 -17.94 6.29
N ARG A 214 -9.70 -18.72 5.37
CA ARG A 214 -9.44 -18.59 3.92
C ARG A 214 -10.33 -17.52 3.26
N PHE A 215 -11.23 -16.92 4.03
CA PHE A 215 -12.19 -15.92 3.60
C PHE A 215 -11.96 -14.60 4.34
N ALA A 216 -12.15 -13.49 3.63
CA ALA A 216 -12.18 -12.14 4.15
C ALA A 216 -13.38 -11.40 3.52
N PHE A 217 -13.97 -10.49 4.28
CA PHE A 217 -15.13 -9.70 3.86
C PHE A 217 -14.75 -8.22 3.88
N GLY A 218 -14.95 -7.55 2.76
CA GLY A 218 -14.59 -6.14 2.60
C GLY A 218 -15.80 -5.29 2.24
N ALA A 219 -15.78 -4.03 2.65
CA ALA A 219 -16.67 -2.99 2.16
C ALA A 219 -15.84 -1.77 1.80
N SER A 220 -16.15 -1.16 0.65
CA SER A 220 -15.44 0.01 0.14
C SER A 220 -16.40 1.14 -0.17
N LEU A 221 -15.91 2.38 -0.09
CA LEU A 221 -16.64 3.55 -0.55
C LEU A 221 -15.65 4.58 -1.07
N ASN A 222 -15.91 5.09 -2.27
CA ASN A 222 -15.01 5.98 -2.99
C ASN A 222 -15.83 7.13 -3.57
N ALA A 223 -15.40 8.36 -3.31
CA ALA A 223 -15.96 9.57 -3.90
C ALA A 223 -14.90 10.21 -4.77
N VAL A 224 -15.11 10.18 -6.08
CA VAL A 224 -14.13 10.66 -7.06
C VAL A 224 -14.73 11.75 -7.94
N ARG A 225 -13.86 12.69 -8.33
CA ARG A 225 -14.15 13.80 -9.23
C ARG A 225 -13.13 13.77 -10.36
N ARG A 226 -13.62 14.00 -11.58
CA ARG A 226 -12.77 14.01 -12.76
C ARG A 226 -11.83 15.22 -12.73
N ARG A 227 -10.58 15.00 -13.11
CA ARG A 227 -9.54 16.03 -13.24
C ARG A 227 -9.67 16.76 -14.57
N ASP A 228 -9.17 17.98 -14.64
CA ASP A 228 -8.99 18.67 -15.91
C ASP A 228 -7.98 17.91 -16.80
N TYR A 229 -8.13 18.04 -18.12
CA TYR A 229 -7.40 17.22 -19.10
C TYR A 229 -5.90 17.52 -19.15
N ASP A 230 -5.47 18.66 -18.61
CA ASP A 230 -4.08 19.10 -18.51
C ASP A 230 -3.26 18.33 -17.46
N ARG A 231 -3.88 17.42 -16.69
CA ARG A 231 -3.27 16.71 -15.55
C ARG A 231 -2.67 17.66 -14.49
N GLY A 232 -3.22 18.86 -14.36
CA GLY A 232 -2.90 19.83 -13.32
C GLY A 232 -3.64 19.55 -12.01
N TRP A 233 -4.17 20.61 -11.39
CA TRP A 233 -4.98 20.52 -10.17
C TRP A 233 -6.47 20.81 -10.42
N GLY A 234 -6.83 21.16 -11.65
CA GLY A 234 -8.19 21.46 -12.05
C GLY A 234 -9.11 20.25 -11.91
N LEU A 235 -10.40 20.51 -11.66
CA LEU A 235 -11.42 19.48 -11.50
C LEU A 235 -12.64 19.84 -12.36
N LEU A 236 -13.10 18.87 -13.14
CA LEU A 236 -14.31 18.97 -13.95
C LEU A 236 -15.54 18.66 -13.10
N ASP A 237 -16.74 19.01 -13.57
CA ASP A 237 -17.98 18.87 -12.78
C ASP A 237 -18.44 17.43 -12.54
N TRP A 238 -17.91 16.49 -13.32
CA TRP A 238 -18.24 15.08 -13.15
C TRP A 238 -17.72 14.55 -11.81
N LYS A 239 -18.63 14.01 -11.02
CA LYS A 239 -18.38 13.39 -9.72
C LYS A 239 -19.20 12.11 -9.60
N VAL A 240 -18.67 11.11 -8.92
CA VAL A 240 -19.37 9.86 -8.63
C VAL A 240 -19.00 9.36 -7.25
N VAL A 241 -19.96 8.68 -6.62
CA VAL A 241 -19.73 7.88 -5.42
C VAL A 241 -19.98 6.42 -5.78
N THR A 242 -19.02 5.55 -5.47
CA THR A 242 -19.04 4.12 -5.81
C THR A 242 -18.55 3.31 -4.63
N GLY A 243 -19.06 2.10 -4.42
CA GLY A 243 -18.65 1.21 -3.32
C GLY A 243 -18.94 -0.25 -3.60
#